data_AF-A0A1S3X028-F1
#
_entry.id   AF-A0A1S3X028-F1
#
_cell.length_a   1.000
_cell.length_b   1.000
_cell.length_c   1.000
_cell.angle_alpha   90.00
_cell.angle_beta   90.00
_cell.angle_gamma   90.00
#
_symmetry.space_group_name_H-M   'P 1'
#
loop_
_entity.id
_entity.type
_entity.pdbx_description
1 polymer ?
#
loop_
_entity_poly.entity_id
_entity_poly.type
_entity_poly.pdbx_seq_one_letter_code
_entity_poly.pdbx_strand_id
1 'polypeptide(L)'
;MTLGRQGKVKEARKVFDEMPQRDVVSYASMITVYLKHKDLPKAERLFYSMPERNVVSDSAMVHAYAKVGRLDEARRIFERMPDRNVYAWTSLISGYFQNRRVDEARKLLQEMPEKNVVTWTTAMVGFAQNGLIIEARRIFDQIPQKTVIVWTAMTRVYVEDSQVDQALELFDKMPEHNLYSWNVMIQGCLHDNRVNKALELFNAMPWKNAVSWTTIVTGLARNGLIELAREYFDQMPNKDPAAWNAMITAYVDEGLVSTANALFDLMPNKDI
;
A
#
# COMPACT_ATOMS: atom_id res chain seq x y z
N MET A 1 -3.32 -21.99 9.12
CA MET A 1 -1.96 -21.51 8.73
C MET A 1 -1.15 -20.87 9.86
N THR A 2 -1.71 -20.58 11.04
CA THR A 2 -1.04 -19.83 12.14
C THR A 2 -0.03 -20.66 12.94
N LEU A 3 -0.26 -21.98 13.09
CA LEU A 3 0.63 -22.89 13.83
C LEU A 3 2.05 -22.96 13.21
N GLY A 4 2.14 -23.06 11.88
CA GLY A 4 3.44 -23.14 11.19
C GLY A 4 4.28 -21.87 11.32
N ARG A 5 3.64 -20.70 11.44
CA ARG A 5 4.33 -19.42 11.68
C ARG A 5 4.89 -19.32 13.10
N GLN A 6 4.15 -19.79 14.10
CA GLN A 6 4.64 -19.83 15.49
C GLN A 6 5.73 -20.89 15.69
N GLY A 7 5.67 -22.02 14.96
CA GLY A 7 6.72 -23.04 14.96
C GLY A 7 8.08 -22.46 14.54
N LYS A 8 8.11 -21.71 13.43
CA LYS A 8 9.35 -21.08 12.93
C LYS A 8 9.98 -20.08 13.89
N VAL A 9 9.16 -19.33 14.66
CA VAL A 9 9.69 -18.40 15.69
C VAL A 9 10.31 -19.17 16.86
N LYS A 10 9.67 -20.28 17.28
CA LYS A 10 10.20 -21.13 18.35
C LYS A 10 11.51 -21.80 17.93
N GLU A 11 11.59 -22.29 16.69
CA GLU A 11 12.82 -22.85 16.12
C GLU A 11 13.93 -21.81 16.03
N ALA A 12 13.66 -20.63 15.47
CA ALA A 12 14.63 -19.54 15.42
C ALA A 12 15.12 -19.14 16.82
N ARG A 13 14.21 -19.12 17.81
CA ARG A 13 14.56 -18.86 19.21
C ARG A 13 15.45 -19.95 19.80
N LYS A 14 15.14 -21.21 19.55
CA LYS A 14 15.95 -22.34 20.02
C LYS A 14 17.37 -22.26 19.46
N VAL A 15 17.51 -22.03 18.15
CA VAL A 15 18.81 -21.85 17.49
C VAL A 15 19.58 -20.70 18.12
N PHE A 16 18.92 -19.56 18.35
CA PHE A 16 19.52 -18.39 19.01
C PHE A 16 19.97 -18.70 20.45
N ASP A 17 19.16 -19.45 21.20
CA ASP A 17 19.46 -19.80 22.57
C ASP A 17 20.66 -20.77 22.67
N GLU A 18 20.81 -21.69 21.71
CA GLU A 18 21.88 -22.70 21.61
C GLU A 18 23.22 -22.14 21.06
N MET A 19 23.27 -20.89 20.59
CA MET A 19 24.51 -20.29 20.08
C MET A 19 25.57 -20.18 21.19
N PRO A 20 26.79 -20.75 21.01
CA PRO A 20 27.87 -20.66 22.00
C PRO A 20 28.33 -19.23 22.28
N GLN A 21 28.31 -18.38 21.25
CA GLN A 21 28.50 -16.94 21.36
C GLN A 21 27.48 -16.23 20.48
N ARG A 22 26.85 -15.20 21.04
CA ARG A 22 25.86 -14.39 20.34
C ARG A 22 26.48 -13.04 20.02
N ASP A 23 26.59 -12.74 18.74
CA ASP A 23 27.09 -11.47 18.23
C ASP A 23 25.94 -10.50 17.90
N VAL A 24 26.26 -9.25 17.58
CA VAL A 24 25.27 -8.22 17.27
C VAL A 24 24.34 -8.62 16.11
N VAL A 25 24.84 -9.40 15.14
CA VAL A 25 24.08 -9.87 13.98
C VAL A 25 23.02 -10.90 14.38
N SER A 26 23.35 -11.84 15.26
CA SER A 26 22.40 -12.83 15.78
C SER A 26 21.25 -12.17 16.52
N TYR A 27 21.54 -11.17 17.36
CA TYR A 27 20.53 -10.38 18.07
C TYR A 27 19.65 -9.58 17.09
N ALA A 28 20.25 -8.85 16.14
CA ALA A 28 19.51 -8.07 15.15
C ALA A 28 18.58 -8.95 14.28
N SER A 29 19.04 -10.16 13.94
CA SER A 29 18.26 -11.15 13.19
C SER A 29 17.06 -11.63 14.00
N MET A 30 17.27 -11.99 15.27
CA MET A 30 16.21 -12.49 16.14
C MET A 30 15.19 -11.39 16.50
N ILE A 31 15.63 -10.14 16.67
CA ILE A 31 14.75 -8.97 16.78
C ILE A 31 13.89 -8.85 15.52
N THR A 32 14.49 -8.91 14.33
CA THR A 32 13.76 -8.85 13.06
C THR A 32 12.73 -9.98 12.94
N VAL A 33 13.04 -11.19 13.42
CA VAL A 33 12.08 -12.30 13.49
C VAL A 33 10.90 -11.94 14.40
N TYR A 34 11.13 -11.48 15.63
CA TYR A 34 10.03 -11.09 16.53
C TYR A 34 9.18 -9.97 15.94
N LEU A 35 9.80 -8.97 15.30
CA LEU A 35 9.10 -7.86 14.65
C LEU A 35 8.26 -8.31 13.45
N LYS A 36 8.76 -9.24 12.62
CA LYS A 36 7.99 -9.85 11.52
C LYS A 36 6.73 -10.56 12.04
N HIS A 37 6.77 -11.07 13.27
CA HIS A 37 5.64 -11.72 13.94
C HIS A 37 4.86 -10.79 14.86
N LYS A 38 5.10 -9.47 14.81
CA LYS A 38 4.44 -8.42 15.61
C LYS A 38 4.59 -8.61 17.13
N ASP A 39 5.62 -9.32 17.60
CA ASP A 39 5.92 -9.52 19.02
C ASP A 39 6.93 -8.45 19.51
N LEU A 40 6.46 -7.21 19.61
CA LEU A 40 7.29 -6.09 20.05
C LEU A 40 7.88 -6.31 21.47
N PRO A 41 7.15 -6.83 22.47
CA PRO A 41 7.70 -7.02 23.81
C PRO A 41 8.93 -7.94 23.84
N LYS A 42 8.92 -9.03 23.06
CA LYS A 42 10.11 -9.91 22.97
C LYS A 42 11.26 -9.25 22.22
N ALA A 43 10.96 -8.50 21.16
CA ALA A 43 11.97 -7.73 20.44
C ALA A 43 12.64 -6.68 21.35
N GLU A 44 11.86 -5.94 22.15
CA GLU A 44 12.37 -4.95 23.11
C GLU A 44 13.27 -5.59 24.15
N ARG A 45 12.84 -6.68 24.80
CA ARG A 45 13.66 -7.41 25.77
C ARG A 45 15.00 -7.82 25.19
N LEU A 46 14.98 -8.35 23.97
CA LEU A 46 16.19 -8.80 23.31
C LEU A 46 17.10 -7.61 22.94
N PHE A 47 16.53 -6.53 22.42
CA PHE A 47 17.23 -5.30 22.08
C PHE A 47 17.91 -4.64 23.27
N TYR A 48 17.25 -4.57 24.43
CA TYR A 48 17.86 -4.02 25.65
C TYR A 48 18.90 -4.93 26.29
N SER A 49 18.89 -6.23 25.96
CA SER A 49 19.92 -7.19 26.39
C SER A 49 21.12 -7.29 25.45
N MET A 50 21.14 -6.52 24.35
CA MET A 50 22.26 -6.53 23.41
C MET A 50 23.52 -5.93 24.06
N PRO A 51 24.68 -6.61 23.95
CA PRO A 51 25.94 -6.08 24.48
C PRO A 51 26.37 -4.81 23.73
N GLU A 52 26.16 -4.78 22.42
CA GLU A 52 26.41 -3.61 21.56
C GLU A 52 25.26 -3.44 20.58
N ARG A 53 24.90 -2.19 20.29
CA ARG A 53 23.88 -1.84 19.29
C ARG A 53 24.55 -1.47 17.98
N ASN A 54 23.91 -1.84 16.87
CA ASN A 54 24.32 -1.37 15.56
C ASN A 54 23.15 -0.69 14.84
N VAL A 55 23.49 -0.04 13.71
CA VAL A 55 22.54 0.67 12.86
C VAL A 55 21.38 -0.23 12.44
N VAL A 56 21.60 -1.54 12.23
CA VAL A 56 20.55 -2.48 11.81
C VAL A 56 19.54 -2.71 12.93
N SER A 57 19.98 -3.03 14.15
CA SER A 57 19.09 -3.22 15.29
C SER A 57 18.35 -1.95 15.68
N ASP A 58 19.03 -0.80 15.67
CA ASP A 58 18.41 0.48 15.98
C ASP A 58 17.36 0.85 14.94
N SER A 59 17.67 0.72 13.65
CA SER A 59 16.71 1.05 12.59
C SER A 59 15.49 0.13 12.60
N ALA A 60 15.69 -1.16 12.91
CA ALA A 60 14.58 -2.12 13.05
C ALA A 60 13.67 -1.75 14.22
N MET A 61 14.23 -1.33 15.36
CA MET A 61 13.44 -0.88 16.51
C MET A 61 12.74 0.46 16.25
N VAL A 62 13.39 1.42 15.59
CA VAL A 62 12.74 2.67 15.14
C VAL A 62 11.52 2.37 14.29
N HIS A 63 11.67 1.50 13.28
CA HIS A 63 10.55 1.06 12.44
C HIS A 63 9.44 0.39 13.25
N ALA A 64 9.80 -0.51 14.16
CA ALA A 64 8.83 -1.23 14.97
C ALA A 64 8.00 -0.31 15.85
N TYR A 65 8.66 0.60 16.57
CA TYR A 65 7.99 1.58 17.43
C TYR A 65 7.12 2.54 16.61
N ALA A 66 7.64 3.04 15.48
CA ALA A 66 6.88 3.89 14.57
C ALA A 66 5.59 3.23 14.09
N LYS A 67 5.67 1.95 13.70
CA LYS A 67 4.54 1.16 13.20
C LYS A 67 3.44 0.91 14.25
N VAL A 68 3.79 0.85 15.53
CA VAL A 68 2.80 0.69 16.62
C VAL A 68 2.38 2.02 17.25
N GLY A 69 2.83 3.15 16.71
CA GLY A 69 2.50 4.50 17.21
C GLY A 69 3.29 4.95 18.45
N ARG A 70 4.28 4.17 18.92
CA ARG A 70 5.17 4.53 20.05
C ARG A 70 6.30 5.47 19.58
N LEU A 71 5.90 6.63 19.05
CA LEU A 71 6.79 7.52 18.31
C LEU A 71 7.86 8.18 19.19
N ASP A 72 7.61 8.34 20.47
CA ASP A 72 8.59 8.96 21.38
C ASP A 72 9.75 7.99 21.69
N GLU A 73 9.48 6.68 21.78
CA GLU A 73 10.52 5.66 21.86
C GLU A 73 11.28 5.51 20.54
N ALA A 74 10.56 5.56 19.41
CA ALA A 74 11.19 5.56 18.08
C ALA A 74 12.16 6.74 17.96
N ARG A 75 11.71 7.94 18.33
CA ARG A 75 12.51 9.18 18.32
C ARG A 75 13.72 9.07 19.24
N ARG A 76 13.57 8.54 20.46
CA ARG A 76 14.67 8.36 21.41
C ARG A 76 15.77 7.45 20.89
N ILE A 77 15.44 6.34 20.23
CA ILE A 77 16.45 5.47 19.61
C ILE A 77 17.09 6.20 18.44
N PHE A 78 16.27 6.79 17.57
CA PHE A 78 16.73 7.51 16.38
C PHE A 78 17.73 8.62 16.71
N GLU A 79 17.50 9.42 17.76
CA GLU A 79 18.42 10.48 18.17
C GLU A 79 19.75 9.96 18.71
N ARG A 80 19.77 8.75 19.28
CA ARG A 80 20.98 8.11 19.83
C ARG A 80 21.80 7.35 18.78
N MET A 81 21.28 7.16 17.57
CA MET A 81 22.01 6.50 16.49
C MET A 81 23.20 7.38 16.07
N PRO A 82 24.44 6.83 16.04
CA PRO A 82 25.60 7.57 15.55
C PRO A 82 25.47 7.88 14.06
N ASP A 83 25.09 6.87 13.27
CA ASP A 83 24.86 6.98 11.83
C ASP A 83 23.42 6.59 11.48
N ARG A 84 22.62 7.59 11.12
CA ARG A 84 21.21 7.42 10.76
C ARG A 84 21.11 7.11 9.27
N ASN A 85 20.85 5.84 8.94
CA ASN A 85 20.61 5.45 7.55
C ASN A 85 19.24 5.94 7.03
N VAL A 86 19.08 5.96 5.70
CA VAL A 86 17.83 6.36 5.03
C VAL A 86 16.62 5.56 5.53
N TYR A 87 16.79 4.29 5.89
CA TYR A 87 15.70 3.45 6.37
C TYR A 87 15.16 3.90 7.73
N ALA A 88 16.02 4.31 8.67
CA ALA A 88 15.60 4.84 9.96
C ALA A 88 14.86 6.17 9.81
N TRP A 89 15.39 7.09 8.98
CA TRP A 89 14.73 8.37 8.66
C TRP A 89 13.34 8.15 8.08
N THR A 90 13.25 7.36 7.01
CA THR A 90 11.98 7.10 6.30
C THR A 90 10.96 6.38 7.18
N SER A 91 11.41 5.45 8.03
CA SER A 91 10.53 4.76 8.99
C SER A 91 9.92 5.70 10.01
N LEU A 92 10.71 6.62 10.57
CA LEU A 92 10.21 7.58 11.56
C LEU A 92 9.31 8.64 10.92
N ILE A 93 9.68 9.16 9.73
CA ILE A 93 8.84 10.08 8.95
C ILE A 93 7.48 9.44 8.64
N SER A 94 7.49 8.20 8.13
CA SER A 94 6.26 7.45 7.84
C SER A 94 5.41 7.23 9.09
N GLY A 95 6.04 6.89 10.22
CA GLY A 95 5.36 6.76 11.51
C GLY A 95 4.65 8.04 11.94
N TYR A 96 5.31 9.20 11.82
CA TYR A 96 4.69 10.49 12.14
C TYR A 96 3.48 10.77 11.24
N PHE A 97 3.57 10.54 9.92
CA PHE A 97 2.43 10.69 9.01
C PHE A 97 1.26 9.77 9.35
N GLN A 98 1.53 8.50 9.65
CA GLN A 98 0.48 7.51 10.00
C GLN A 98 -0.27 7.87 11.29
N ASN A 99 0.37 8.60 12.20
CA ASN A 99 -0.21 9.06 13.46
C ASN A 99 -0.66 10.53 13.40
N ARG A 100 -0.82 11.11 12.20
CA ARG A 100 -1.28 12.49 11.97
C ARG A 100 -0.41 13.58 12.62
N ARG A 101 0.85 13.27 12.94
CA ARG A 101 1.86 14.20 13.47
C ARG A 101 2.66 14.83 12.32
N VAL A 102 1.95 15.56 11.46
CA VAL A 102 2.49 16.04 10.18
C VAL A 102 3.63 17.03 10.35
N ASP A 103 3.57 17.91 11.36
CA ASP A 103 4.59 18.94 11.55
C ASP A 103 5.93 18.33 11.95
N GLU A 104 5.93 17.29 12.77
CA GLU A 104 7.12 16.52 13.11
C GLU A 104 7.66 15.74 11.91
N ALA A 105 6.78 15.16 11.09
CA ALA A 105 7.18 14.51 9.84
C ALA A 105 7.87 15.51 8.89
N ARG A 106 7.32 16.73 8.76
CA ARG A 106 7.86 17.81 7.92
C ARG A 106 9.22 18.27 8.43
N LYS A 107 9.35 18.52 9.74
CA LYS A 107 10.61 18.91 10.36
C LYS A 107 11.70 17.86 10.13
N LEU A 108 11.36 16.59 10.37
CA LEU A 108 12.30 15.50 10.18
C LEU A 108 12.68 15.30 8.70
N LEU A 109 11.75 15.50 7.78
CA LEU A 109 12.05 15.51 6.35
C LEU A 109 13.05 16.64 5.99
N GLN A 110 12.89 17.84 6.55
CA GLN A 110 13.81 18.94 6.31
C GLN A 110 15.22 18.67 6.86
N GLU A 111 15.30 18.07 8.06
CA GLU A 111 16.58 17.70 8.72
C GLU A 111 17.33 16.57 7.98
N MET A 112 16.64 15.75 7.18
CA MET A 112 17.27 14.62 6.47
C MET A 112 18.27 15.12 5.41
N PRO A 113 19.57 14.77 5.53
CA PRO A 113 20.63 15.33 4.69
C PRO A 113 20.52 14.90 3.24
N GLU A 114 20.22 13.62 2.99
CA GLU A 114 20.04 13.06 1.65
C GLU A 114 18.67 12.42 1.52
N LYS A 115 17.91 12.81 0.51
CA LYS A 115 16.58 12.28 0.22
C LYS A 115 16.62 11.49 -1.08
N ASN A 116 16.27 10.21 -1.00
CA ASN A 116 16.12 9.37 -2.18
C ASN A 116 14.64 9.29 -2.62
N VAL A 117 14.38 8.61 -3.74
CA VAL A 117 13.03 8.42 -4.29
C VAL A 117 12.06 7.82 -3.28
N VAL A 118 12.52 6.88 -2.44
CA VAL A 118 11.69 6.26 -1.38
C VAL A 118 11.25 7.29 -0.35
N THR A 119 12.16 8.18 0.07
CA THR A 119 11.85 9.24 1.04
C THR A 119 10.85 10.23 0.46
N TRP A 120 11.07 10.70 -0.76
CA TRP A 120 10.16 11.62 -1.44
C TRP A 120 8.77 11.02 -1.65
N THR A 121 8.70 9.76 -2.09
CA THR A 121 7.42 9.05 -2.28
C THR A 121 6.70 8.89 -0.94
N THR A 122 7.42 8.54 0.12
CA THR A 122 6.87 8.41 1.49
C THR A 122 6.29 9.74 1.97
N ALA A 123 7.02 10.85 1.77
CA ALA A 123 6.56 12.18 2.16
C ALA A 123 5.33 12.61 1.36
N MET A 124 5.35 12.44 0.04
CA MET A 124 4.23 12.76 -0.85
C MET A 124 2.94 12.05 -0.44
N VAL A 125 3.00 10.72 -0.28
CA VAL A 125 1.83 9.92 0.15
C VAL A 125 1.43 10.28 1.58
N GLY A 126 2.40 10.52 2.46
CA GLY A 126 2.14 10.92 3.85
C GLY A 126 1.38 12.25 3.97
N PHE A 127 1.76 13.27 3.19
CA PHE A 127 1.02 14.53 3.13
C PHE A 127 -0.39 14.33 2.56
N ALA A 128 -0.52 13.57 1.47
CA ALA A 128 -1.80 13.28 0.86
C ALA A 128 -2.79 12.58 1.81
N GLN A 129 -2.34 11.53 2.52
CA GLN A 129 -3.16 10.80 3.49
C GLN A 129 -3.62 11.65 4.68
N ASN A 130 -2.95 12.77 4.91
CA ASN A 130 -3.32 13.75 5.94
C ASN A 130 -4.11 14.95 5.35
N GLY A 131 -4.63 14.83 4.12
CA GLY A 131 -5.45 15.87 3.46
C GLY A 131 -4.65 17.06 2.91
N LEU A 132 -3.32 17.00 2.91
CA LEU A 132 -2.45 18.09 2.50
C LEU A 132 -1.97 17.90 1.06
N ILE A 133 -2.91 17.90 0.13
CA ILE A 133 -2.64 17.55 -1.28
C ILE A 133 -1.79 18.59 -1.99
N ILE A 134 -1.94 19.87 -1.63
CA ILE A 134 -1.09 20.95 -2.16
C ILE A 134 0.38 20.68 -1.80
N GLU A 135 0.65 20.26 -0.56
CA GLU A 135 2.00 19.88 -0.14
C GLU A 135 2.47 18.61 -0.84
N ALA A 136 1.61 17.59 -0.98
CA ALA A 136 1.93 16.38 -1.74
C ALA A 136 2.33 16.72 -3.19
N ARG A 137 1.59 17.61 -3.86
CA ARG A 137 1.90 18.10 -5.20
C ARG A 137 3.21 18.88 -5.25
N ARG A 138 3.44 19.76 -4.27
CA ARG A 138 4.70 20.49 -4.16
C ARG A 138 5.91 19.55 -3.99
N ILE A 139 5.76 18.47 -3.22
CA ILE A 139 6.79 17.43 -3.10
C ILE A 139 6.96 16.70 -4.44
N PHE A 140 5.88 16.29 -5.07
CA PHE A 140 5.90 15.64 -6.38
C PHE A 140 6.71 16.47 -7.39
N ASP A 141 6.40 17.75 -7.54
CA ASP A 141 7.05 18.63 -8.51
C ASP A 141 8.57 18.75 -8.29
N GLN A 142 9.03 18.73 -7.03
CA GLN A 142 10.45 18.80 -6.64
C GLN A 142 11.26 17.53 -6.95
N ILE A 143 10.62 16.39 -7.22
CA ILE A 143 11.34 15.14 -7.53
C ILE A 143 12.04 15.29 -8.89
N PRO A 144 13.39 15.26 -8.97
CA PRO A 144 14.10 15.56 -10.22
C PRO A 144 13.87 14.51 -11.32
N GLN A 145 13.86 13.23 -10.94
CA GLN A 145 13.60 12.11 -11.82
C GLN A 145 12.44 11.29 -11.26
N LYS A 146 11.24 11.57 -11.79
CA LYS A 146 10.01 10.90 -11.38
C LYS A 146 9.91 9.56 -12.11
N THR A 147 10.02 8.47 -11.37
CA THR A 147 9.75 7.13 -11.91
C THR A 147 8.24 6.94 -12.10
N VAL A 148 7.84 5.94 -12.91
CA VAL A 148 6.42 5.59 -13.08
C VAL A 148 5.70 5.33 -11.75
N ILE A 149 6.42 4.83 -10.74
CA ILE A 149 5.90 4.60 -9.39
C ILE A 149 5.47 5.92 -8.72
N VAL A 150 6.28 6.98 -8.86
CA VAL A 150 5.97 8.31 -8.30
C VAL A 150 4.76 8.92 -8.99
N TRP A 151 4.71 8.86 -10.33
CA TRP A 151 3.56 9.31 -11.11
C TRP A 151 2.29 8.57 -10.70
N THR A 152 2.34 7.23 -10.66
CA THR A 152 1.18 6.42 -10.33
C THR A 152 0.69 6.66 -8.90
N ALA A 153 1.61 6.87 -7.96
CA ALA A 153 1.27 7.19 -6.58
C ALA A 153 0.54 8.54 -6.46
N MET A 154 1.00 9.58 -7.17
CA MET A 154 0.36 10.90 -7.15
C MET A 154 -0.99 10.90 -7.91
N THR A 155 -1.08 10.16 -9.01
CA THR A 155 -2.35 9.93 -9.72
C THR A 155 -3.37 9.28 -8.78
N ARG A 156 -2.97 8.24 -8.04
CA ARG A 156 -3.83 7.59 -7.04
C ARG A 156 -4.27 8.57 -5.94
N VAL A 157 -3.36 9.42 -5.46
CA VAL A 157 -3.67 10.46 -4.46
C VAL A 157 -4.80 11.37 -4.96
N TYR A 158 -4.73 11.85 -6.20
CA TYR A 158 -5.79 12.69 -6.75
C TYR A 158 -7.12 11.93 -6.92
N VAL A 159 -7.08 10.67 -7.34
CA VAL A 159 -8.28 9.81 -7.40
C VAL A 159 -8.91 9.63 -6.01
N GLU A 160 -8.11 9.36 -4.97
CA GLU A 160 -8.58 9.18 -3.60
C GLU A 160 -9.21 10.45 -3.01
N ASP A 161 -8.77 11.62 -3.44
CA ASP A 161 -9.37 12.92 -3.08
C ASP A 161 -10.53 13.35 -3.99
N SER A 162 -10.99 12.48 -4.89
CA SER A 162 -12.05 12.80 -5.86
C SER A 162 -11.69 13.94 -6.84
N GLN A 163 -10.39 14.24 -7.03
CA GLN A 163 -9.90 15.21 -8.01
C GLN A 163 -9.54 14.53 -9.34
N VAL A 164 -10.53 13.88 -9.96
CA VAL A 164 -10.31 13.02 -11.15
C VAL A 164 -9.75 13.79 -12.34
N ASP A 165 -10.10 15.06 -12.53
CA ASP A 165 -9.53 15.89 -13.60
C ASP A 165 -8.02 16.10 -13.46
N GLN A 166 -7.54 16.34 -12.23
CA GLN A 166 -6.11 16.46 -11.95
C GLN A 166 -5.41 15.11 -12.09
N ALA A 167 -6.08 14.01 -11.72
CA ALA A 167 -5.57 12.67 -11.92
C ALA A 167 -5.39 12.33 -13.42
N LEU A 168 -6.37 12.70 -14.27
CA LEU A 168 -6.32 12.54 -15.73
C LEU A 168 -5.20 13.38 -16.34
N GLU A 169 -5.08 14.66 -15.96
CA GLU A 169 -4.00 15.53 -16.44
C GLU A 169 -2.62 14.94 -16.10
N LEU A 170 -2.47 14.40 -14.89
CA LEU A 170 -1.21 13.80 -14.45
C LEU A 170 -0.94 12.46 -15.15
N PHE A 171 -1.98 11.67 -15.39
CA PHE A 171 -1.88 10.42 -16.14
C PHE A 171 -1.45 10.68 -17.59
N ASP A 172 -2.02 11.68 -18.27
CA ASP A 172 -1.64 12.01 -19.65
C ASP A 172 -0.20 12.53 -19.77
N LYS A 173 0.29 13.23 -18.73
CA LYS A 173 1.68 13.71 -18.65
C LYS A 173 2.69 12.62 -18.28
N MET A 174 2.23 11.45 -17.86
CA MET A 174 3.09 10.33 -17.47
C MET A 174 3.80 9.78 -18.71
N PRO A 175 5.16 9.73 -18.74
CA PRO A 175 5.89 9.30 -19.93
C PRO A 175 5.64 7.83 -20.31
N GLU A 176 5.43 6.98 -19.31
CA GLU A 176 5.16 5.56 -19.46
C GLU A 176 4.05 5.14 -18.50
N HIS A 177 3.05 4.43 -19.01
CA HIS A 177 1.97 3.87 -18.20
C HIS A 177 2.23 2.41 -17.90
N ASN A 178 2.21 2.04 -16.62
CA ASN A 178 2.16 0.63 -16.23
C ASN A 178 0.70 0.18 -16.06
N LEU A 179 0.48 -1.13 -16.02
CA LEU A 179 -0.86 -1.71 -15.87
C LEU A 179 -1.62 -1.21 -14.63
N TYR A 180 -0.89 -0.94 -13.54
CA TYR A 180 -1.47 -0.44 -12.31
C TYR A 180 -2.00 1.00 -12.48
N SER A 181 -1.26 1.87 -13.18
CA SER A 181 -1.66 3.26 -13.45
C SER A 181 -2.96 3.34 -14.27
N TRP A 182 -3.11 2.47 -15.28
CA TRP A 182 -4.36 2.34 -16.04
C TRP A 182 -5.53 1.96 -15.13
N ASN A 183 -5.35 0.92 -14.32
CA ASN A 183 -6.40 0.45 -13.42
C ASN A 183 -6.81 1.51 -12.38
N VAL A 184 -5.84 2.27 -11.84
CA VAL A 184 -6.12 3.40 -10.94
C VAL A 184 -6.99 4.45 -11.63
N MET A 185 -6.69 4.81 -12.87
CA MET A 185 -7.47 5.82 -13.58
C MET A 185 -8.86 5.35 -14.01
N ILE A 186 -8.96 4.11 -14.47
CA ILE A 186 -10.25 3.49 -14.82
C ILE A 186 -11.14 3.45 -13.58
N GLN A 187 -10.60 2.97 -12.44
CA GLN A 187 -11.34 2.95 -11.19
C GLN A 187 -11.77 4.36 -10.75
N GLY A 188 -10.87 5.35 -10.83
CA GLY A 188 -11.19 6.73 -10.49
C GLY A 188 -12.31 7.32 -11.34
N CYS A 189 -12.26 7.09 -12.67
CA CYS A 189 -13.32 7.53 -13.58
C CYS A 189 -14.67 6.86 -13.27
N LEU A 190 -14.67 5.56 -12.95
CA LEU A 190 -15.90 4.84 -12.59
C LEU A 190 -16.48 5.31 -11.26
N HIS A 191 -15.63 5.66 -10.28
CA HIS A 191 -16.08 6.20 -9.01
C HIS A 191 -16.69 7.61 -9.14
N ASP A 192 -16.21 8.42 -10.09
CA ASP A 192 -16.74 9.75 -10.42
C ASP A 192 -17.85 9.71 -11.49
N ASN A 193 -18.42 8.53 -11.77
CA ASN A 193 -19.47 8.30 -12.78
C ASN A 193 -19.10 8.77 -14.22
N ARG A 194 -17.80 8.87 -14.54
CA ARG A 194 -17.28 9.16 -15.87
C ARG A 194 -17.08 7.88 -16.69
N VAL A 195 -18.16 7.13 -16.86
CA VAL A 195 -18.12 5.78 -17.45
C VAL A 195 -17.52 5.79 -18.86
N ASN A 196 -17.89 6.74 -19.71
CA ASN A 196 -17.34 6.83 -21.07
C ASN A 196 -15.82 6.96 -21.06
N LYS A 197 -15.26 7.78 -20.14
CA LYS A 197 -13.82 7.94 -20.04
C LYS A 197 -13.14 6.67 -19.51
N ALA A 198 -13.76 5.98 -18.57
CA ALA A 198 -13.26 4.69 -18.08
C ALA A 198 -13.18 3.64 -19.20
N LEU A 199 -14.19 3.59 -20.08
CA LEU A 199 -14.22 2.66 -21.22
C LEU A 199 -13.20 3.04 -22.29
N GLU A 200 -13.04 4.33 -22.60
CA GLU A 200 -11.96 4.83 -23.47
C GLU A 200 -10.59 4.37 -22.97
N LEU A 201 -10.31 4.61 -21.69
CA LEU A 201 -9.04 4.23 -21.06
C LEU A 201 -8.84 2.71 -21.10
N PHE A 202 -9.86 1.93 -20.75
CA PHE A 202 -9.80 0.47 -20.80
C PHE A 202 -9.50 -0.05 -22.21
N ASN A 203 -10.18 0.49 -23.22
CA ASN A 203 -9.98 0.08 -24.60
C ASN A 203 -8.58 0.45 -25.10
N ALA A 204 -8.06 1.61 -24.69
CA ALA A 204 -6.71 2.07 -25.02
C ALA A 204 -5.58 1.25 -24.36
N MET A 205 -5.87 0.45 -23.32
CA MET A 205 -4.86 -0.38 -22.66
C MET A 205 -4.21 -1.36 -23.64
N PRO A 206 -2.86 -1.37 -23.78
CA PRO A 206 -2.15 -2.32 -24.65
C PRO A 206 -2.37 -3.78 -24.26
N TRP A 207 -2.52 -4.02 -22.97
CA TRP A 207 -2.81 -5.35 -22.41
C TRP A 207 -3.73 -5.21 -21.20
N LYS A 208 -4.68 -6.15 -21.07
CA LYS A 208 -5.71 -6.18 -20.02
C LYS A 208 -5.53 -7.44 -19.19
N ASN A 209 -5.49 -7.30 -17.87
CA ASN A 209 -5.44 -8.45 -16.96
C ASN A 209 -6.78 -8.68 -16.27
N ALA A 210 -6.86 -9.73 -15.44
CA ALA A 210 -8.05 -10.01 -14.62
C ALA A 210 -8.50 -8.79 -13.83
N VAL A 211 -7.57 -8.05 -13.21
CA VAL A 211 -7.88 -6.83 -12.44
C VAL A 211 -8.55 -5.77 -13.31
N SER A 212 -8.04 -5.48 -14.51
CA SER A 212 -8.62 -4.49 -15.43
C SER A 212 -10.06 -4.84 -15.81
N TRP A 213 -10.32 -6.10 -16.15
CA TRP A 213 -11.67 -6.58 -16.46
C TRP A 213 -12.61 -6.48 -15.26
N THR A 214 -12.17 -6.96 -14.10
CA THR A 214 -12.94 -6.89 -12.86
C THR A 214 -13.24 -5.44 -12.47
N THR A 215 -12.30 -4.50 -12.64
CA THR A 215 -12.53 -3.07 -12.39
C THR A 215 -13.65 -2.50 -13.27
N ILE A 216 -13.67 -2.81 -14.57
CA ILE A 216 -14.74 -2.34 -15.47
C ILE A 216 -16.09 -2.98 -15.09
N VAL A 217 -16.14 -4.30 -14.95
CA VAL A 217 -17.40 -5.00 -14.61
C VAL A 217 -17.98 -4.46 -13.31
N THR A 218 -17.17 -4.43 -12.25
CA THR A 218 -17.62 -3.98 -10.93
C THR A 218 -18.00 -2.50 -10.92
N GLY A 219 -17.27 -1.65 -11.64
CA GLY A 219 -17.58 -0.23 -11.72
C GLY A 219 -18.83 0.07 -12.55
N LEU A 220 -19.05 -0.63 -13.67
CA LEU A 220 -20.26 -0.48 -14.48
C LEU A 220 -21.51 -0.93 -13.70
N ALA A 221 -21.42 -2.08 -13.03
CA ALA A 221 -22.49 -2.59 -12.16
C ALA A 221 -22.87 -1.57 -11.07
N ARG A 222 -21.88 -0.96 -10.41
CA ARG A 222 -22.11 0.08 -9.37
C ARG A 222 -22.73 1.36 -9.91
N ASN A 223 -22.51 1.69 -11.18
CA ASN A 223 -23.12 2.85 -11.83
C ASN A 223 -24.50 2.51 -12.45
N GLY A 224 -25.09 1.35 -12.16
CA GLY A 224 -26.41 0.93 -12.66
C GLY A 224 -26.42 0.52 -14.14
N LEU A 225 -25.26 0.43 -14.79
CA LEU A 225 -25.14 0.06 -16.21
C LEU A 225 -25.02 -1.46 -16.36
N ILE A 226 -26.02 -2.19 -15.86
CA ILE A 226 -25.98 -3.65 -15.72
C ILE A 226 -25.79 -4.36 -17.05
N GLU A 227 -26.49 -3.92 -18.10
CA GLU A 227 -26.40 -4.54 -19.43
C GLU A 227 -24.97 -4.46 -19.98
N LEU A 228 -24.31 -3.31 -19.83
CA LEU A 228 -22.93 -3.14 -20.24
C LEU A 228 -21.98 -3.92 -19.31
N ALA A 229 -22.24 -3.91 -18.00
CA ALA A 229 -21.48 -4.72 -17.05
C ALA A 229 -21.54 -6.21 -17.42
N ARG A 230 -22.71 -6.69 -17.87
CA ARG A 230 -22.94 -8.06 -18.32
C ARG A 230 -22.17 -8.37 -19.60
N GLU A 231 -22.19 -7.47 -20.57
CA GLU A 231 -21.44 -7.62 -21.82
C GLU A 231 -19.93 -7.80 -21.53
N TYR A 232 -19.35 -6.91 -20.72
CA TYR A 232 -17.94 -6.99 -20.34
C TYR A 232 -17.63 -8.22 -19.48
N PHE A 233 -18.56 -8.61 -18.61
CA PHE A 233 -18.43 -9.83 -17.81
C PHE A 233 -18.36 -11.07 -18.69
N ASP A 234 -19.21 -11.19 -19.71
CA ASP A 234 -19.21 -12.33 -20.62
C ASP A 234 -17.92 -12.40 -21.45
N GLN A 235 -17.42 -11.26 -21.92
CA GLN A 235 -16.14 -11.14 -22.65
C GLN A 235 -14.90 -11.44 -21.78
N MET A 236 -15.01 -11.36 -20.45
CA MET A 236 -13.90 -11.59 -19.54
C MET A 236 -13.34 -13.01 -19.70
N PRO A 237 -12.03 -13.18 -20.03
CA PRO A 237 -11.44 -14.49 -20.30
C PRO A 237 -11.45 -15.45 -19.10
N ASN A 238 -11.29 -14.90 -17.89
CA ASN A 238 -11.35 -15.65 -16.65
C ASN A 238 -12.09 -14.82 -15.60
N LYS A 239 -13.27 -15.28 -15.18
CA LYS A 239 -14.16 -14.58 -14.27
C LYS A 239 -13.76 -14.91 -12.83
N ASP A 240 -13.16 -13.96 -12.13
CA ASP A 240 -12.81 -14.11 -10.73
C ASP A 240 -14.05 -13.95 -9.81
N PRO A 241 -13.99 -14.41 -8.54
CA PRO A 241 -15.12 -14.30 -7.63
C PRO A 241 -15.62 -12.86 -7.42
N ALA A 242 -14.75 -11.86 -7.51
CA ALA A 242 -15.13 -10.46 -7.34
C ALA A 242 -16.02 -9.97 -8.49
N ALA A 243 -15.75 -10.38 -9.72
CA ALA A 243 -16.58 -10.07 -10.88
C ALA A 243 -17.96 -10.75 -10.79
N TRP A 244 -18.00 -12.03 -10.38
CA TRP A 244 -19.28 -12.75 -10.14
C TRP A 244 -20.13 -12.04 -9.07
N ASN A 245 -19.54 -11.78 -7.91
CA ASN A 245 -20.23 -11.14 -6.80
C ASN A 245 -20.77 -9.76 -7.19
N ALA A 246 -19.99 -8.95 -7.92
CA ALA A 246 -20.44 -7.65 -8.36
C ALA A 246 -21.65 -7.70 -9.31
N MET A 247 -21.66 -8.65 -10.25
CA MET A 247 -22.81 -8.83 -11.15
C MET A 247 -24.06 -9.31 -10.41
N ILE A 248 -23.90 -10.26 -9.49
CA ILE A 248 -25.00 -10.78 -8.67
C ILE A 248 -25.59 -9.66 -7.81
N THR A 249 -24.75 -8.89 -7.10
CA THR A 249 -25.19 -7.74 -6.31
C THR A 249 -25.92 -6.72 -7.17
N ALA A 250 -25.39 -6.38 -8.34
CA ALA A 250 -26.05 -5.43 -9.24
C ALA A 250 -27.44 -5.90 -9.71
N TYR A 251 -27.59 -7.18 -10.06
CA TYR A 251 -28.91 -7.73 -10.41
C TYR A 251 -29.89 -7.71 -9.22
N VAL A 252 -29.40 -7.96 -8.00
CA VAL A 252 -30.23 -7.88 -6.79
C VAL A 252 -30.70 -6.45 -6.52
N ASP A 253 -29.80 -5.47 -6.60
CA ASP A 253 -30.09 -4.06 -6.33
C ASP A 253 -31.16 -3.49 -7.28
N GLU A 254 -31.23 -4.04 -8.50
CA GLU A 254 -32.20 -3.65 -9.54
C GLU A 254 -33.45 -4.54 -9.56
N GLY A 255 -33.60 -5.43 -8.58
CA GLY A 255 -34.78 -6.27 -8.39
C GLY A 255 -34.86 -7.47 -9.33
N LEU A 256 -33.82 -7.75 -10.11
CA LEU A 256 -33.71 -8.89 -11.03
C LEU A 256 -33.24 -10.17 -10.31
N VAL A 257 -33.94 -10.54 -9.25
CA VAL A 257 -33.58 -11.62 -8.32
C VAL A 257 -33.46 -12.99 -9.01
N SER A 258 -34.33 -13.27 -9.99
CA SER A 258 -34.28 -14.52 -10.77
C SER A 258 -32.97 -14.65 -11.55
N THR A 259 -32.53 -13.57 -12.21
CA THR A 259 -31.26 -13.51 -12.95
C THR A 259 -30.07 -13.60 -12.02
N ALA A 260 -30.13 -12.95 -10.85
CA ALA A 260 -29.09 -13.04 -9.83
C ALA A 260 -28.89 -14.48 -9.32
N ASN A 261 -29.98 -15.19 -9.02
CA ASN A 261 -29.94 -16.59 -8.60
C ASN A 261 -29.38 -17.50 -9.69
N ALA A 262 -29.85 -17.33 -10.93
CA ALA A 262 -29.33 -18.10 -12.06
C ALA A 262 -27.82 -17.88 -12.26
N LEU A 263 -27.34 -16.64 -12.09
CA LEU A 263 -25.91 -16.34 -12.18
C LEU A 263 -25.11 -16.92 -11.01
N PHE A 264 -25.65 -16.88 -9.79
CA PHE A 264 -25.03 -17.49 -8.61
C PHE A 264 -24.87 -19.01 -8.78
N ASP A 265 -25.84 -19.69 -9.40
CA ASP A 265 -25.76 -21.12 -9.64
C ASP A 265 -24.70 -21.54 -10.66
N LEU A 266 -24.35 -20.64 -11.58
CA LEU A 266 -23.27 -20.84 -12.55
C LEU A 266 -21.87 -20.58 -11.95
N MET A 267 -21.78 -20.04 -10.73
CA MET A 267 -20.50 -19.72 -10.10
C MET A 267 -19.72 -21.00 -9.74
N PRO A 268 -18.49 -21.20 -10.27
CA PRO A 268 -17.75 -22.47 -10.07
C PRO A 268 -17.31 -22.72 -8.62
N ASN A 269 -17.01 -21.66 -7.87
CA ASN A 269 -16.58 -21.72 -6.48
C ASN A 269 -17.48 -20.80 -5.66
N LYS A 270 -18.49 -21.39 -5.01
CA LYS A 270 -19.33 -20.69 -4.03
C LYS A 270 -18.53 -20.66 -2.72
N ASP A 271 -17.96 -19.52 -2.35
CA ASP A 271 -17.30 -19.39 -1.04
C ASP A 271 -18.36 -19.67 0.06
N ILE A 272 -18.17 -20.76 0.82
CA ILE A 272 -18.95 -21.15 2.01
C ILE A 272 -18.23 -20.63 3.25
#